data_AF-A0A4Q3AZ38-F1
#
_entry.id   AF-A0A4Q3AZ38-F1
#
_cell.length_a   1.000
_cell.length_b   1.000
_cell.length_c   1.000
_cell.angle_alpha   90.00
_cell.angle_beta   90.00
_cell.angle_gamma   90.00
#
_symmetry.space_group_name_H-M   'P 1'
#
loop_
_entity.id
_entity.type
_entity.pdbx_description
1 polymer ?
#
loop_
_entity_poly.entity_id
_entity_poly.type
_entity_poly.pdbx_seq_one_letter_code
_entity_poly.pdbx_strand_id
1 'polypeptide(L)' 'MSLQEPTLILSAEEIGQKINRLAYQIYENNFDEKHILVCGIAERGYQLAEKVYQKLKEISPFA' A
#
# COMPACT_ATOMS: atom_id res chain seq x y z
N MET A 1 27.31 -9.68 -27.02
CA MET A 1 26.45 -9.97 -25.85
C MET A 1 25.39 -8.88 -25.79
N SER A 2 24.12 -9.19 -26.07
CA SER A 2 23.06 -8.20 -25.93
C SER A 2 22.76 -8.00 -24.45
N LEU A 3 22.99 -6.78 -23.97
CA LEU A 3 22.58 -6.36 -22.63
C LEU A 3 21.04 -6.38 -22.59
N GLN A 4 20.46 -7.27 -21.80
CA GLN A 4 19.01 -7.27 -21.58
C GLN A 4 18.65 -6.04 -20.74
N GLU A 5 17.84 -5.14 -21.30
CA GLU A 5 17.34 -3.98 -20.57
C GLU A 5 16.31 -4.42 -19.52
N PRO A 6 16.31 -3.79 -18.33
CA PRO A 6 15.36 -4.12 -17.28
C PRO A 6 13.93 -3.80 -17.74
N THR A 7 13.04 -4.78 -17.64
CA THR A 7 11.63 -4.59 -17.94
C THR A 7 10.95 -3.80 -16.82
N LEU A 8 10.30 -2.70 -17.17
CA LEU A 8 9.44 -1.97 -16.24
C LEU A 8 8.20 -2.82 -15.94
N ILE A 9 8.09 -3.28 -14.69
CA ILE A 9 6.95 -4.11 -14.24
C ILE A 9 5.80 -3.23 -13.74
N LEU A 10 6.11 -2.12 -13.07
CA LEU A 10 5.14 -1.18 -12.53
C LEU A 10 5.64 0.26 -12.62
N SER A 11 4.81 1.12 -13.19
CA SER A 11 4.93 2.57 -13.14
C SER A 11 4.49 3.13 -11.78
N ALA A 12 4.85 4.39 -11.51
CA ALA A 12 4.42 5.07 -10.29
C ALA A 12 2.88 5.17 -10.16
N GLU A 13 2.19 5.33 -11.29
CA GLU A 13 0.73 5.35 -11.33
C GLU A 13 0.14 3.98 -10.94
N GLU A 14 0.63 2.90 -11.54
CA GLU A 14 0.18 1.54 -11.23
C GLU A 14 0.46 1.15 -9.78
N ILE A 15 1.59 1.60 -9.21
CA ILE A 15 1.89 1.44 -7.79
C ILE A 15 0.85 2.17 -6.94
N GLY A 16 0.53 3.42 -7.28
CA GLY A 16 -0.50 4.21 -6.59
C GLY A 16 -1.87 3.53 -6.62
N GLN A 17 -2.31 3.05 -7.79
CA GLN A 17 -3.56 2.31 -7.95
C GLN A 17 -3.59 1.03 -7.09
N LYS A 18 -2.47 0.28 -7.03
CA LYS A 18 -2.37 -0.92 -6.18
C LYS A 18 -2.44 -0.58 -4.70
N ILE A 19 -1.79 0.49 -4.25
CA ILE A 19 -1.85 0.95 -2.85
C ILE A 19 -3.29 1.34 -2.49
N ASN A 20 -3.97 2.10 -3.34
CA ASN A 20 -5.37 2.48 -3.13
C ASN A 20 -6.26 1.23 -2.99
N ARG A 21 -6.11 0.28 -3.91
CA ARG A 21 -6.84 -1.00 -3.85
C ARG A 21 -6.59 -1.75 -2.55
N LEU A 22 -5.33 -1.81 -2.08
CA LEU A 22 -4.99 -2.45 -0.81
C LEU A 22 -5.65 -1.75 0.38
N ALA A 23 -5.65 -0.43 0.42
CA ALA A 23 -6.27 0.34 1.50
C ALA A 23 -7.78 0.07 1.60
N TYR A 24 -8.51 0.12 0.47
CA TYR A 24 -9.94 -0.21 0.46
C TYR A 24 -10.22 -1.64 0.91
N GLN A 25 -9.43 -2.61 0.44
CA GLN A 25 -9.59 -4.02 0.85
C GLN A 25 -9.33 -4.21 2.35
N ILE A 26 -8.33 -3.53 2.92
CA ILE A 26 -8.09 -3.56 4.37
C ILE A 26 -9.26 -2.93 5.11
N TYR A 27 -9.78 -1.80 4.67
CA TYR A 27 -10.92 -1.13 5.31
C TYR A 27 -12.17 -2.01 5.30
N GLU A 28 -12.55 -2.57 4.15
CA GLU A 28 -13.74 -3.41 3.99
C GLU A 28 -13.65 -4.69 4.83
N ASN A 29 -12.50 -5.34 4.84
CA ASN A 29 -12.31 -6.59 5.58
C ASN A 29 -12.24 -6.39 7.10
N ASN A 30 -12.04 -5.16 7.57
CA ASN A 30 -11.88 -4.83 8.99
C ASN A 30 -12.85 -3.71 9.41
N PHE A 31 -14.02 -3.61 8.78
CA PHE A 31 -14.94 -2.48 9.01
C PHE A 31 -15.50 -2.42 10.45
N ASP A 32 -15.60 -3.57 11.12
CA ASP A 32 -16.05 -3.69 12.51
C ASP A 32 -14.91 -3.50 13.54
N GLU A 33 -13.66 -3.45 13.09
CA GLU A 33 -12.51 -3.35 13.97
C GLU A 33 -12.29 -1.93 14.45
N LYS A 34 -12.00 -1.77 15.74
CA LYS A 34 -11.79 -0.44 16.35
C LYS A 34 -10.40 0.12 16.12
N HIS A 35 -9.42 -0.75 15.89
CA HIS A 35 -8.01 -0.39 15.74
C HIS A 35 -7.34 -1.30 14.72
N ILE A 36 -6.51 -0.72 13.86
CA ILE A 36 -5.72 -1.44 12.88
C ILE A 36 -4.25 -1.03 13.05
N LEU A 37 -3.37 -2.01 13.21
CA LEU A 37 -1.93 -1.78 13.25
C LEU A 37 -1.30 -2.19 11.92
N VAL A 38 -0.62 -1.24 11.27
CA VAL A 38 0.12 -1.49 10.01
C VAL A 38 1.61 -1.54 10.32
N CYS A 39 2.26 -2.67 10.03
CA CYS A 39 3.69 -2.85 10.24
C CYS A 39 4.40 -3.17 8.91
N GLY A 40 5.45 -2.42 8.58
CA GLY A 40 6.31 -2.68 7.44
C GLY A 40 7.50 -3.57 7.79
N ILE A 41 7.83 -4.54 6.93
CA ILE A 41 9.01 -5.40 7.09
C ILE A 41 10.16 -4.87 6.23
N ALA A 42 11.33 -4.65 6.84
CA ALA A 42 12.51 -4.03 6.22
C ALA A 42 12.26 -2.59 5.71
N GLU A 43 13.31 -1.92 5.22
CA GLU A 43 13.23 -0.50 4.83
C GLU A 43 12.15 -0.20 3.77
N ARG A 44 12.03 -1.06 2.75
CA ARG A 44 11.02 -0.87 1.69
C ARG A 44 9.60 -1.18 2.16
N GLY A 45 9.44 -2.14 3.07
CA GLY A 45 8.14 -2.45 3.66
C GLY A 45 7.65 -1.33 4.56
N TYR A 46 8.55 -0.63 5.25
CA TYR A 46 8.21 0.56 6.03
C TYR A 46 7.59 1.66 5.14
N GLN A 47 8.25 2.00 4.03
CA GLN A 47 7.73 3.01 3.09
C GLN A 47 6.37 2.63 2.50
N LEU A 48 6.17 1.35 2.18
CA LEU A 48 4.88 0.87 1.68
C LEU A 48 3.80 0.95 2.77
N ALA A 49 4.12 0.51 3.98
CA ALA A 49 3.23 0.56 5.14
C ALA A 49 2.77 1.99 5.44
N GLU A 50 3.69 2.96 5.40
CA GLU A 50 3.37 4.37 5.59
C GLU A 50 2.39 4.88 4.53
N LYS A 51 2.62 4.54 3.24
CA LYS A 51 1.69 4.94 2.16
C LYS A 51 0.31 4.31 2.30
N VAL A 52 0.24 3.03 2.66
CA VAL A 52 -1.03 2.34 2.90
C VAL A 52 -1.75 2.95 4.11
N TYR A 53 -1.02 3.25 5.19
CA TYR A 53 -1.57 3.91 6.38
C TYR A 53 -2.15 5.29 6.05
N GLN A 54 -1.44 6.12 5.28
CA GLN A 54 -1.98 7.43 4.87
C GLN A 54 -3.27 7.26 4.06
N LYS A 55 -3.33 6.29 3.14
CA LYS A 55 -4.55 6.03 2.38
C LYS A 55 -5.69 5.50 3.24
N LEU A 56 -5.40 4.64 4.21
CA LEU A 56 -6.40 4.20 5.18
C LEU A 56 -6.97 5.39 5.97
N LYS A 57 -6.12 6.34 6.39
CA LYS A 57 -6.55 7.54 7.11
C LYS A 57 -7.43 8.48 6.26
N GLU A 58 -7.23 8.51 4.95
CA GLU A 58 -8.07 9.28 4.03
C GLU A 58 -9.48 8.68 3.86
N ILE A 59 -9.60 7.34 3.85
CA ILE A 59 -10.84 6.64 3.49
C ILE A 59 -11.62 6.10 4.68
N SER A 60 -11.00 6.04 5.86
CA SER A 60 -11.59 5.45 7.06
C SER A 60 -11.67 6.46 8.20
N PRO A 61 -12.63 6.30 9.13
CA PRO A 61 -12.75 7.15 10.31
C PRO A 61 -11.77 6.77 11.43
N PHE A 62 -10.84 5.82 11.19
CA PHE A 62 -9.90 5.38 12.21
C PHE A 62 -8.92 6.51 12.56
N ALA A 63 -8.80 6.83 13.85
CA ALA A 63 -7.88 7.82 14.40
C ALA A 63 -6.51 7.21 14.70
#